data_AF-A0A3D8X6P6-F1
#
_entry.id   AF-A0A3D8X6P6-F1
#
_cell.length_a   1.000
_cell.length_b   1.000
_cell.length_c   1.000
_cell.angle_alpha   90.00
_cell.angle_beta   90.00
_cell.angle_gamma   90.00
#
_symmetry.space_group_name_H-M   'P 1'
#
loop_
_entity.id
_entity.type
_entity.pdbx_description
1 polymer ?
#
loop_
_entity_poly.entity_id
_entity_poly.type
_entity_poly.pdbx_seq_one_letter_code
_entity_poly.pdbx_strand_id
1 'polypeptide(L)'
;MNNDLLLIQEIKIRKKEALHQLYNRYELLLYRLVYSAVKDPHACESILTELFKEIWHSPDLLVKERTLSLSLCKQCVKNIKKHIQNSERISS
;
A
#
# COMPACT_ATOMS: atom_id res chain seq x y z
N MET A 1 14.18 17.29 8.15
CA MET A 1 13.35 16.68 9.21
C MET A 1 12.80 15.36 8.69
N ASN A 2 13.02 14.25 9.40
CA ASN A 2 12.48 12.92 9.04
C ASN A 2 10.96 12.91 9.28
N ASN A 3 10.19 13.45 8.32
CA ASN A 3 8.72 13.51 8.37
C ASN A 3 8.05 12.13 8.42
N ASP A 4 8.76 11.08 8.02
CA ASP A 4 8.20 9.72 7.96
C ASP A 4 7.76 9.20 9.33
N LEU A 5 8.53 9.47 10.40
CA LEU A 5 8.17 9.05 11.76
C LEU A 5 6.93 9.78 12.28
N LEU A 6 6.85 11.10 12.04
CA LEU A 6 5.69 11.90 12.39
C LEU A 6 4.45 11.38 11.64
N LEU A 7 4.57 11.16 10.33
CA LEU A 7 3.48 10.64 9.49
C LEU A 7 2.96 9.29 10.01
N ILE A 8 3.85 8.38 10.39
CA ILE A 8 3.47 7.09 11.00
C ILE A 8 2.75 7.31 12.32
N GLN A 9 3.25 8.18 13.20
CA GLN A 9 2.60 8.49 14.48
C GLN A 9 1.20 9.06 14.27
N GLU A 10 1.04 9.96 13.30
CA GLU A 10 -0.25 10.56 12.96
C GLU A 10 -1.24 9.52 12.42
N ILE A 11 -0.79 8.57 11.60
CA ILE A 11 -1.62 7.44 11.15
C ILE A 11 -2.02 6.56 12.35
N LYS A 12 -1.09 6.30 13.29
CA LYS A 12 -1.39 5.52 14.52
C LYS A 12 -2.47 6.16 15.37
N ILE A 13 -2.48 7.48 15.50
CA ILE A 13 -3.55 8.23 16.20
C ILE A 13 -4.76 8.54 15.32
N ARG A 14 -4.93 7.82 14.20
CA ARG A 14 -6.10 7.89 13.31
C ARG A 14 -6.33 9.27 12.68
N LYS A 15 -5.26 10.02 12.41
CA LYS A 15 -5.36 11.21 11.56
C LYS A 15 -5.48 10.78 10.09
N LYS A 16 -6.69 10.90 9.53
CA LYS A 16 -6.96 10.58 8.12
C LYS A 16 -6.05 11.37 7.15
N GLU A 17 -5.75 12.62 7.50
CA GLU A 17 -4.90 13.47 6.66
C GLU A 17 -3.49 12.91 6.47
N ALA A 18 -2.93 12.26 7.49
CA ALA A 18 -1.63 11.61 7.38
C ALA A 18 -1.68 10.39 6.44
N LEU A 19 -2.80 9.65 6.41
CA LEU A 19 -2.99 8.57 5.44
C LEU A 19 -3.12 9.11 4.01
N HIS A 20 -3.85 10.22 3.82
CA HIS A 20 -3.95 10.88 2.51
C HIS A 20 -2.60 11.42 2.03
N GLN A 21 -1.81 12.02 2.92
CA GLN A 21 -0.45 12.45 2.59
C GLN A 21 0.44 11.28 2.18
N LEU A 22 0.33 10.14 2.88
CA LEU A 22 1.04 8.91 2.50
C LEU A 22 0.60 8.42 1.12
N TYR A 23 -0.71 8.42 0.84
CA TYR A 23 -1.27 8.06 -0.45
C TYR A 23 -0.73 8.96 -1.57
N ASN A 24 -0.93 10.28 -1.47
CA ASN A 24 -0.50 11.24 -2.48
C ASN A 24 1.01 11.16 -2.77
N ARG A 25 1.82 10.87 -1.75
CA ARG A 25 3.27 10.76 -1.89
C ARG A 25 3.71 9.53 -2.67
N TYR A 26 2.97 8.43 -2.58
CA TYR A 26 3.41 7.12 -3.11
C TYR A 26 2.49 6.53 -4.18
N GLU A 27 1.33 7.13 -4.45
CA GLU A 27 0.33 6.66 -5.42
C GLU A 27 0.96 6.35 -6.77
N LEU A 28 1.68 7.31 -7.38
CA LEU A 28 2.26 7.11 -8.71
C LEU A 28 3.27 5.97 -8.76
N LEU A 29 4.09 5.82 -7.71
CA LEU A 29 5.08 4.75 -7.60
C LEU A 29 4.39 3.38 -7.49
N LEU A 30 3.43 3.28 -6.58
CA LEU A 30 2.72 2.03 -6.29
C LEU A 30 1.82 1.64 -7.45
N TYR A 31 1.13 2.60 -8.08
CA TYR A 31 0.31 2.36 -9.26
C TYR A 31 1.13 1.77 -10.40
N ARG A 32 2.30 2.37 -10.72
CA ARG A 32 3.19 1.82 -11.76
C ARG A 32 3.66 0.41 -11.43
N LEU A 33 3.99 0.15 -10.16
CA LEU A 33 4.39 -1.17 -9.70
C LEU A 33 3.27 -2.20 -9.90
N VAL A 34 2.05 -1.91 -9.46
CA VAL A 34 0.90 -2.81 -9.61
C VAL A 34 0.55 -3.02 -11.08
N TYR A 35 0.41 -1.92 -11.84
CA TYR A 35 0.05 -1.97 -13.25
C TYR A 35 1.06 -2.75 -14.08
N SER A 36 2.35 -2.69 -13.73
CA SER A 36 3.38 -3.48 -14.40
C SER A 36 3.14 -4.99 -14.30
N ALA A 37 2.50 -5.45 -13.22
CA ALA A 37 2.25 -6.86 -12.94
C ALA A 37 0.86 -7.33 -13.40
N VAL A 38 -0.20 -6.53 -13.18
CA VAL A 38 -1.59 -6.96 -13.42
C VAL A 38 -2.18 -6.45 -14.74
N LYS A 39 -1.62 -5.39 -15.33
CA LYS A 39 -2.08 -4.77 -16.60
C LYS A 39 -3.56 -4.36 -16.65
N ASP A 40 -4.22 -4.26 -15.51
CA ASP A 40 -5.63 -3.88 -15.37
C ASP A 40 -5.76 -2.68 -14.40
N PRO A 41 -6.30 -1.53 -14.85
CA PRO A 41 -6.55 -0.38 -14.00
C PRO A 41 -7.49 -0.67 -12.81
N HIS A 42 -8.51 -1.51 -12.98
CA HIS A 42 -9.46 -1.83 -11.91
C HIS A 42 -8.79 -2.66 -10.81
N ALA A 43 -8.00 -3.68 -11.19
CA ALA A 43 -7.16 -4.41 -10.25
C ALA A 43 -6.15 -3.50 -9.53
N CYS A 44 -5.59 -2.50 -10.23
CA CYS A 44 -4.68 -1.53 -9.59
C CYS A 44 -5.36 -0.76 -8.46
N GLU A 45 -6.52 -0.18 -8.74
CA GLU A 45 -7.30 0.56 -7.74
C GLU A 45 -7.67 -0.33 -6.56
N SER A 46 -8.12 -1.57 -6.82
CA SER A 46 -8.49 -2.54 -5.80
C SER A 46 -7.31 -2.88 -4.88
N ILE A 47 -6.15 -3.20 -5.46
CA ILE A 47 -4.93 -3.58 -4.72
C ILE A 47 -4.40 -2.40 -3.88
N LEU A 48 -4.38 -1.19 -4.44
CA LEU A 48 -3.95 -0.01 -3.70
C LEU A 48 -4.93 0.32 -2.57
N THR A 49 -6.23 0.26 -2.83
CA THR A 49 -7.25 0.45 -1.80
C THR A 49 -7.07 -0.52 -0.64
N GLU A 50 -6.85 -1.81 -0.94
CA GLU A 50 -6.60 -2.83 0.08
C GLU A 50 -5.31 -2.55 0.86
N LEU A 51 -4.23 -2.16 0.17
CA LEU A 51 -2.96 -1.79 0.81
C LEU A 51 -3.15 -0.65 1.82
N PHE A 52 -3.82 0.44 1.43
CA PHE A 52 -4.03 1.57 2.33
C PHE A 52 -5.03 1.26 3.44
N LYS A 53 -6.01 0.37 3.22
CA LYS A 53 -6.83 -0.20 4.29
C LYS A 53 -5.99 -1.00 5.26
N GLU A 54 -5.12 -1.89 4.81
CA GLU A 54 -4.24 -2.67 5.69
C GLU A 54 -3.32 -1.77 6.53
N ILE A 55 -2.73 -0.74 5.91
CA ILE A 55 -1.92 0.26 6.61
C ILE A 55 -2.75 1.02 7.65
N TRP A 56 -3.97 1.42 7.30
CA TRP A 56 -4.86 2.06 8.25
C TRP A 56 -5.14 1.15 9.45
N HIS A 57 -5.50 -0.11 9.23
CA HIS A 57 -5.78 -1.05 10.33
C HIS A 57 -4.53 -1.39 11.15
N SER A 58 -3.37 -1.49 10.50
CA SER A 58 -2.09 -1.89 11.09
C SER A 58 -0.94 -0.98 10.65
N PRO A 59 -0.78 0.21 11.25
CA PRO A 59 0.26 1.16 10.86
C PRO A 59 1.68 0.65 11.09
N ASP A 60 1.86 -0.37 11.94
CA ASP A 60 3.17 -1.00 12.20
C ASP A 60 3.76 -1.69 10.96
N LEU A 61 2.95 -1.92 9.91
CA LEU A 61 3.45 -2.36 8.61
C LEU A 61 4.44 -1.36 7.99
N LEU A 62 4.36 -0.07 8.35
CA LEU A 62 5.22 0.98 7.81
C LEU A 62 6.63 0.99 8.41
N VAL A 63 6.82 0.43 9.61
CA VAL A 63 8.10 0.42 10.33
C VAL A 63 8.87 -0.90 10.22
N LYS A 64 8.40 -1.83 9.40
CA LYS A 64 9.07 -3.13 9.18
C LYS A 64 10.37 -3.02 8.40
N GLU A 65 10.57 -1.92 7.68
CA GLU A 65 11.72 -1.70 6.82
C GLU A 65 12.41 -0.38 7.13
N ARG A 66 13.61 -0.21 6.55
CA ARG A 66 14.43 1.00 6.74
C ARG A 66 13.77 2.28 6.22
N THR A 67 12.90 2.18 5.21
CA THR A 67 12.21 3.33 4.59
C THR A 67 10.75 3.00 4.32
N LEU A 68 9.89 4.03 4.32
CA LEU A 68 8.47 3.89 3.98
C LEU A 68 8.28 3.31 2.57
N SER A 69 9.08 3.77 1.60
CA SER A 69 9.01 3.27 0.22
C SER A 69 9.22 1.76 0.14
N LEU A 70 10.19 1.22 0.89
CA LEU A 70 10.48 -0.20 0.89
C LEU A 70 9.37 -1.00 1.59
N SER A 71 8.87 -0.52 2.73
CA SER A 71 7.71 -1.11 3.42
C SER A 71 6.49 -1.17 2.49
N LEU A 72 6.17 -0.06 1.83
CA LEU A 72 5.03 0.05 0.92
C LEU A 72 5.18 -0.85 -0.30
N CYS A 73 6.34 -0.86 -0.96
CA CYS A 73 6.57 -1.73 -2.11
C CYS A 73 6.47 -3.22 -1.74
N LYS A 74 7.02 -3.64 -0.59
CA LYS A 74 6.91 -5.04 -0.13
C LYS A 74 5.47 -5.45 0.14
N GLN A 75 4.71 -4.59 0.82
CA GLN A 75 3.28 -4.83 1.10
C GLN A 75 2.44 -4.82 -0.18
N CYS A 76 2.76 -3.93 -1.12
CA CYS A 76 2.14 -3.88 -2.42
C CYS A 76 2.37 -5.18 -3.21
N VAL A 77 3.61 -5.68 -3.28
CA VAL A 77 3.93 -6.97 -3.92
C VAL A 77 3.19 -8.15 -3.26
N LYS A 78 3.05 -8.13 -1.93
CA LYS A 78 2.24 -9.13 -1.21
C LYS A 78 0.77 -9.10 -1.67
N ASN A 79 0.19 -7.91 -1.83
CA ASN A 79 -1.20 -7.76 -2.25
C ASN A 79 -1.41 -8.10 -3.73
N ILE A 80 -0.44 -7.83 -4.60
CA ILE A 80 -0.42 -8.32 -5.98
C ILE A 80 -0.48 -9.85 -6.01
N LYS A 81 0.38 -10.53 -5.24
CA LYS A 81 0.39 -12.00 -5.18
C LYS A 81 -0.95 -12.56 -4.67
N LYS A 82 -1.51 -11.97 -3.61
CA LYS A 82 -2.83 -12.33 -3.06
C LYS A 82 -3.94 -12.17 -4.11
N HIS A 83 -3.90 -11.07 -4.87
CA HIS A 83 -4.88 -10.81 -5.93
C HIS A 83 -4.79 -11.86 -7.05
N ILE A 84 -3.59 -12.13 -7.58
CA ILE A 84 -3.38 -13.13 -8.64
C ILE A 84 -3.87 -14.52 -8.20
N GLN A 85 -3.48 -14.95 -7.00
CA GLN A 85 -3.90 -16.26 -6.45
C GLN A 85 -5.42 -16.38 -6.28
N ASN A 86 -6.09 -15.29 -5.92
CA ASN A 86 -7.55 -15.29 -5.78
C ASN A 86 -8.25 -15.36 -7.14
N SER A 87 -7.71 -14.71 -8.18
CA SER A 87 -8.25 -14.76 -9.54
C SER A 87 -8.15 -16.16 -10.17
N GLU A 88 -7.06 -16.89 -9.92
CA GLU A 88 -6.87 -18.27 -10.39
C GLU A 88 -7.86 -19.26 -9.74
N ARG A 89 -8.19 -19.06 -8.46
CA ARG A 89 -9.14 -19.92 -7.71
C ARG A 89 -10.59 -19.77 -8.14
N ILE A 90 -10.99 -18.63 -8.71
CA ILE A 90 -12.36 -18.40 -9.19
C ILE A 90 -12.56 -19.00 -10.59
N SER A 91 -11.46 -19.29 -11.29
CA SER A 91 -11.46 -19.81 -12.66
C SER A 91 -11.28 -21.34 -12.73
N SER A 92 -11.12 -22.01 -11.59
CA SER A 92 -11.00 -23.47 -11.43
C SER A 92 -12.25 -24.04 -10.77
#